data_AF-A0A7J4MSX3-F1
#
_entry.id   AF-A0A7J4MSX3-F1
#
_cell.length_a   1.000
_cell.length_b   1.000
_cell.length_c   1.000
_cell.angle_alpha   90.00
_cell.angle_beta   90.00
_cell.angle_gamma   90.00
#
_symmetry.space_group_name_H-M   'P 1'
#
loop_
_entity.id
_entity.type
_entity.pdbx_description
1 polymer ?
#
loop_
_entity_poly.entity_id
_entity_poly.type
_entity_poly.pdbx_seq_one_letter_code
_entity_poly.pdbx_strand_id
1 'polypeptide(L)'
;MTIRKTPQQIKKEILDFLFEGPKSNNEIATKINSNWPTTSKYLEELKAERKVNEIISSDKMKVYRRIDDPIYYSLPFNKEIRIKTLYLLKEVEERWKKEKGIELSKTALQKIAVDIIKTQNLNLPILNFHYGMTTCASFDSNNKDILELVTEPKEKEKILEGIKEALKDKRHDGIAYRERLYQYNKYKMDFYLAKENLTKLFILYEKDNSKKTFKNELRQAILELSLNYPIKLDKFYFDFERFIRNTQIILSNKKSDEVDNLEIIKGTLIQLWDKLTAFTSFKDAEEFIDNDKKQLFEQIRELNYNFKEMNYKIYIEELESLAQGINPFEINLPVGDSSKEIQRLIIEGLESE
;
A
#
# COMPACT_ATOMS: atom_id res chain seq x y z
N MET A 1 2.34 -33.21 38.48
CA MET A 1 1.12 -32.39 38.57
C MET A 1 1.21 -31.29 37.53
N THR A 2 0.40 -31.35 36.48
CA THR A 2 0.31 -30.28 35.48
C THR A 2 -0.55 -29.17 36.07
N ILE A 3 0.06 -28.02 36.40
CA ILE A 3 -0.68 -26.86 36.91
C ILE A 3 -1.70 -26.45 35.84
N ARG A 4 -3.00 -26.47 36.17
CA ARG A 4 -4.05 -26.03 35.24
C ARG A 4 -3.90 -24.54 34.99
N LYS A 5 -3.73 -24.15 33.72
CA LYS A 5 -3.69 -22.74 33.30
C LYS A 5 -5.04 -22.08 33.55
N THR A 6 -5.03 -20.82 33.99
CA THR A 6 -6.25 -20.02 34.11
C THR A 6 -6.71 -19.56 32.72
N PRO A 7 -8.01 -19.22 32.54
CA PRO A 7 -8.52 -18.65 31.29
C PRO A 7 -7.71 -17.44 30.79
N GLN A 8 -7.32 -16.54 31.70
CA GLN A 8 -6.51 -15.36 31.38
C GLN A 8 -5.09 -15.74 30.92
N GLN A 9 -4.47 -16.76 31.53
CA GLN A 9 -3.17 -17.25 31.09
C GLN A 9 -3.25 -17.84 29.67
N ILE A 10 -4.29 -18.60 29.36
CA ILE A 10 -4.50 -19.15 28.01
C ILE A 10 -4.67 -18.02 26.99
N LYS A 11 -5.55 -17.05 27.27
CA LYS A 11 -5.76 -15.89 26.39
C LYS A 11 -4.46 -15.11 26.14
N LYS A 12 -3.67 -14.87 27.19
CA LYS A 12 -2.37 -14.21 27.08
C LYS A 12 -1.39 -15.01 26.21
N GLU A 13 -1.27 -16.32 26.43
CA GLU A 13 -0.39 -17.16 25.60
C GLU A 13 -0.79 -17.17 24.12
N ILE A 14 -2.09 -17.18 23.81
CA ILE A 14 -2.59 -17.07 22.43
C ILE A 14 -2.14 -15.73 21.84
N LEU A 15 -2.37 -14.63 22.55
CA LEU A 15 -2.03 -13.27 22.12
C LEU A 15 -0.52 -13.07 21.94
N ASP A 16 0.30 -13.62 22.83
CA ASP A 16 1.77 -13.58 22.73
C ASP A 16 2.26 -14.42 21.54
N PHE A 17 1.62 -15.56 21.24
CA PHE A 17 1.98 -16.38 20.08
C PHE A 17 1.57 -15.74 18.75
N LEU A 18 0.42 -15.04 18.72
CA LEU A 18 -0.04 -14.30 17.54
C LEU A 18 0.79 -13.04 17.25
N PHE A 19 1.59 -12.54 18.20
CA PHE A 19 2.59 -11.51 17.92
C PHE A 19 3.67 -12.00 16.95
N GLU A 20 3.96 -13.31 16.96
CA GLU A 20 4.90 -13.96 16.03
C GLU A 20 4.31 -14.16 14.62
N GLY A 21 3.12 -13.60 14.37
CA GLY A 21 2.41 -13.65 13.11
C GLY A 21 1.12 -14.45 13.14
N PRO A 22 0.33 -14.38 12.05
CA PRO A 22 -0.94 -15.09 11.96
C PRO A 22 -0.73 -16.60 12.12
N LYS A 23 -1.63 -17.25 12.86
CA LYS A 23 -1.57 -18.69 13.16
C LYS A 23 -2.90 -19.36 12.89
N SER A 24 -2.83 -20.60 12.41
CA SER A 24 -4.00 -21.47 12.32
C SER A 24 -4.49 -21.91 13.71
N ASN A 25 -5.76 -22.28 13.82
CA ASN A 25 -6.30 -22.84 15.06
C ASN A 25 -5.47 -24.05 15.56
N ASN A 26 -5.00 -24.89 14.64
CA ASN A 26 -4.18 -26.06 14.99
C ASN A 26 -2.83 -25.66 15.61
N GLU A 27 -2.13 -24.68 15.02
CA GLU A 27 -0.88 -24.16 15.58
C GLU A 27 -1.10 -23.57 16.98
N ILE A 28 -2.20 -22.84 17.18
CA ILE A 28 -2.55 -22.25 18.47
C ILE A 28 -2.83 -23.35 19.49
N ALA A 29 -3.64 -24.35 19.14
CA ALA A 29 -4.00 -25.48 20.00
C ALA A 29 -2.74 -26.25 20.46
N THR A 30 -1.81 -26.51 19.53
CA THR A 30 -0.52 -27.12 19.85
C THR A 30 0.30 -26.24 20.79
N LYS A 31 0.36 -24.92 20.55
CA LYS A 31 1.14 -23.99 21.38
C LYS A 31 0.65 -23.92 22.83
N ILE A 32 -0.66 -23.85 23.04
CA ILE A 32 -1.24 -23.74 24.40
C ILE A 32 -1.39 -25.11 25.09
N ASN A 33 -1.08 -26.19 24.38
CA ASN A 33 -1.30 -27.59 24.79
C ASN A 33 -2.76 -27.86 25.16
N SER A 34 -3.67 -27.55 24.23
CA SER A 34 -5.11 -27.72 24.41
C SER A 34 -5.76 -28.41 23.21
N ASN A 35 -7.02 -28.80 23.38
CA ASN A 35 -7.82 -29.41 22.32
C ASN A 35 -8.54 -28.34 21.49
N TRP A 36 -9.07 -28.77 20.33
CA TRP A 36 -9.76 -27.89 19.39
C TRP A 36 -10.98 -27.18 20.01
N PRO A 37 -11.91 -27.85 20.73
CA PRO A 37 -13.06 -27.17 21.33
C PRO A 37 -12.67 -26.05 22.32
N THR A 38 -11.65 -26.30 23.14
CA THR A 38 -11.17 -25.35 24.14
C THR A 38 -10.47 -24.17 23.49
N THR A 39 -9.63 -24.44 22.48
CA THR A 39 -8.95 -23.39 21.70
C THR A 39 -9.97 -22.51 20.97
N SER A 40 -10.94 -23.12 20.28
CA SER A 40 -12.02 -22.40 19.60
C SER A 40 -12.84 -21.54 20.56
N LYS A 41 -13.17 -22.04 21.76
CA LYS A 41 -13.86 -21.24 22.79
C LYS A 41 -13.09 -19.96 23.12
N TYR A 42 -11.79 -20.06 23.42
CA TYR A 42 -10.99 -18.89 23.78
C TYR A 42 -10.74 -17.94 22.61
N LEU A 43 -10.65 -18.45 21.38
CA LEU A 43 -10.56 -17.61 20.19
C LEU A 43 -11.85 -16.82 19.94
N GLU A 44 -13.02 -17.43 20.13
CA GLU A 44 -14.31 -16.73 20.04
C GLU A 44 -14.46 -15.69 21.15
N GLU A 45 -14.04 -15.99 22.38
CA GLU A 45 -14.00 -15.00 23.47
C GLU A 45 -13.07 -13.82 23.13
N LEU A 46 -11.85 -14.08 22.65
CA LEU A 46 -10.91 -13.03 22.23
C LEU A 46 -11.43 -12.21 21.04
N LYS A 47 -12.19 -12.83 20.13
CA LYS A 47 -12.84 -12.17 19.00
C LYS A 47 -13.97 -11.26 19.48
N ALA A 48 -14.79 -11.73 20.43
CA ALA A 48 -15.83 -10.93 21.09
C ALA A 48 -15.25 -9.74 21.86
N GLU A 49 -14.08 -9.92 22.49
CA GLU A 49 -13.30 -8.87 23.15
C GLU A 49 -12.56 -7.94 22.18
N ARG A 50 -12.68 -8.16 20.86
CA ARG A 50 -11.97 -7.40 19.81
C ARG A 50 -10.45 -7.39 19.98
N LYS A 51 -9.88 -8.51 20.42
CA LYS A 51 -8.43 -8.71 20.52
C LYS A 51 -7.84 -9.49 19.34
N VAL A 52 -8.63 -10.37 18.72
CA VAL A 52 -8.21 -11.13 17.53
C VAL A 52 -9.22 -11.01 16.39
N ASN A 53 -8.75 -11.19 15.16
CA ASN A 53 -9.60 -11.31 13.98
C ASN A 53 -9.24 -12.57 13.19
N GLU A 54 -10.24 -13.14 12.53
CA GLU A 54 -10.07 -14.25 11.59
C GLU A 54 -9.82 -13.67 10.19
N ILE A 55 -8.70 -14.03 9.56
CA ILE A 55 -8.30 -13.50 8.24
C ILE A 55 -8.48 -14.50 7.11
N ILE A 56 -8.54 -15.79 7.43
CA ILE A 56 -8.89 -16.85 6.50
C ILE A 56 -9.92 -17.72 7.20
N SER A 57 -11.06 -17.92 6.55
CA SER A 57 -12.13 -18.80 6.99
C SER A 57 -12.45 -19.79 5.90
N SER A 58 -12.19 -21.07 6.14
CA SER A 58 -12.58 -22.17 5.27
C SER A 58 -12.90 -23.39 6.12
N ASP A 59 -13.63 -24.34 5.54
CA ASP A 59 -13.95 -25.62 6.21
C ASP A 59 -12.69 -26.39 6.64
N LYS A 60 -11.56 -26.17 5.94
CA LYS A 60 -10.29 -26.86 6.17
C LYS A 60 -9.35 -26.12 7.10
N MET A 61 -9.45 -24.79 7.18
CA MET A 61 -8.51 -23.97 7.94
C MET A 61 -9.12 -22.63 8.35
N LYS A 62 -8.87 -22.26 9.61
CA LYS A 62 -9.10 -20.93 10.15
C LYS A 62 -7.79 -20.34 10.62
N VAL A 63 -7.50 -19.10 10.20
CA VAL A 63 -6.27 -18.38 10.57
C VAL A 63 -6.64 -17.11 11.29
N TYR A 64 -5.99 -16.89 12.44
CA TYR A 64 -6.23 -15.77 13.32
C TYR A 64 -5.01 -14.85 13.35
N ARG A 65 -5.28 -13.56 13.57
CA ARG A 65 -4.27 -12.53 13.88
C ARG A 65 -4.74 -11.69 15.06
N ARG A 66 -3.82 -10.93 15.67
CA ARG A 66 -4.22 -9.87 16.59
C ARG A 66 -4.85 -8.70 15.82
N ILE A 67 -5.82 -8.02 16.42
CA ILE A 67 -6.41 -6.82 15.81
C ILE A 67 -5.42 -5.65 15.78
N ASP A 68 -4.53 -5.60 16.76
CA ASP A 68 -3.50 -4.59 16.94
C ASP A 68 -2.16 -4.99 16.27
N ASP A 69 -2.15 -6.01 15.41
CA ASP A 69 -0.94 -6.44 14.67
C ASP A 69 -0.47 -5.31 13.74
N PRO A 70 0.74 -4.77 13.95
CA PRO A 70 1.23 -3.65 13.16
C PRO A 70 1.62 -4.02 11.72
N ILE A 71 1.71 -5.30 11.39
CA ILE A 71 2.22 -5.77 10.09
C ILE A 71 1.20 -5.57 8.96
N TYR A 72 1.64 -4.92 7.88
CA TYR A 72 0.81 -4.69 6.70
C TYR A 72 0.31 -6.02 6.12
N TYR A 73 -0.94 -6.04 5.68
CA TYR A 73 -1.65 -7.20 5.14
C TYR A 73 -1.67 -8.45 6.04
N SER A 74 -1.23 -8.35 7.31
CA SER A 74 -1.03 -9.52 8.19
C SER A 74 0.00 -10.50 7.64
N LEU A 75 1.02 -10.02 6.93
CA LEU A 75 2.03 -10.89 6.34
C LEU A 75 2.72 -11.76 7.40
N PRO A 76 2.99 -13.04 7.11
CA PRO A 76 3.56 -13.98 8.07
C PRO A 76 5.08 -13.83 8.19
N PHE A 77 5.58 -12.60 8.34
CA PHE A 77 6.98 -12.37 8.69
C PHE A 77 7.30 -13.00 10.04
N ASN A 78 8.50 -13.55 10.16
CA ASN A 78 8.95 -14.16 11.40
C ASN A 78 9.15 -13.13 12.52
N LYS A 79 9.29 -13.65 13.74
CA LYS A 79 9.40 -12.84 14.96
C LYS A 79 10.60 -11.89 14.93
N GLU A 80 11.73 -12.30 14.34
CA GLU A 80 12.94 -11.48 14.29
C GLU A 80 12.71 -10.22 13.45
N ILE A 81 12.17 -10.38 12.24
CA ILE A 81 11.83 -9.27 11.34
C ILE A 81 10.85 -8.31 12.02
N ARG A 82 9.82 -8.84 12.68
CA ARG A 82 8.81 -8.06 13.39
C ARG A 82 9.42 -7.22 14.50
N ILE A 83 10.20 -7.85 15.39
CA ILE A 83 10.87 -7.15 16.51
C ILE A 83 11.84 -6.10 15.99
N LYS A 84 12.71 -6.45 15.04
CA LYS A 84 13.73 -5.56 14.50
C LYS A 84 13.11 -4.34 13.81
N THR A 85 12.04 -4.54 13.04
CA THR A 85 11.30 -3.44 12.40
C THR A 85 10.65 -2.51 13.42
N LEU A 86 9.94 -3.07 14.41
CA LEU A 86 9.27 -2.26 15.43
C LEU A 86 10.27 -1.55 16.35
N TYR A 87 11.41 -2.18 16.65
CA TYR A 87 12.51 -1.57 17.40
C TYR A 87 13.07 -0.37 16.66
N LEU A 88 13.36 -0.50 15.35
CA LEU A 88 13.80 0.62 14.52
C LEU A 88 12.81 1.78 14.53
N LEU A 89 11.51 1.51 14.30
CA LEU A 89 10.49 2.55 14.26
C LEU A 89 10.35 3.25 15.62
N LYS A 90 10.37 2.49 16.72
CA LYS A 90 10.34 3.02 18.09
C LYS A 90 11.53 3.95 18.36
N GLU A 91 12.74 3.49 18.11
CA GLU A 91 13.96 4.26 18.40
C GLU A 91 14.09 5.51 17.52
N VAL A 92 13.67 5.45 16.26
CA VAL A 92 13.59 6.64 15.40
C VAL A 92 12.64 7.66 16.03
N GLU A 93 11.41 7.29 16.38
CA GLU A 93 10.43 8.22 16.94
C GLU A 93 10.89 8.83 18.27
N GLU A 94 11.36 8.00 19.21
CA GLU A 94 11.81 8.43 20.54
C GLU A 94 12.99 9.42 20.44
N ARG A 95 13.97 9.12 19.60
CA ARG A 95 15.17 9.97 19.43
C ARG A 95 14.86 11.24 18.64
N TRP A 96 14.00 11.16 17.63
CA TRP A 96 13.58 12.34 16.88
C TRP A 96 12.83 13.33 17.78
N LYS A 97 11.89 12.82 18.59
CA LYS A 97 11.17 13.63 19.57
C LYS A 97 12.13 14.25 20.58
N LYS A 98 13.11 13.48 21.08
CA LYS A 98 14.11 13.96 22.05
C LYS A 98 15.02 15.04 21.47
N GLU A 99 15.53 14.88 20.25
CA GLU A 99 16.54 15.77 19.68
C GLU A 99 15.96 16.96 18.90
N LYS A 100 14.81 16.78 18.25
CA LYS A 100 14.17 17.81 17.41
C LYS A 100 12.91 18.40 18.05
N GLY A 101 12.38 17.80 19.13
CA GLY A 101 11.14 18.24 19.76
C GLY A 101 9.88 17.99 18.94
N ILE A 102 9.96 17.15 17.90
CA ILE A 102 8.88 16.92 16.93
C ILE A 102 8.44 15.46 17.00
N GLU A 103 7.13 15.24 17.11
CA GLU A 103 6.52 13.93 16.90
C GLU A 103 6.38 13.66 15.41
N LEU A 104 6.88 12.51 14.95
CA LEU A 104 6.84 12.15 13.54
C LEU A 104 5.46 11.61 13.18
N SER A 105 4.91 12.09 12.06
CA SER A 105 3.79 11.40 11.41
C SER A 105 4.20 9.97 11.00
N LYS A 106 3.24 9.05 10.94
CA LYS A 106 3.48 7.66 10.47
C LYS A 106 4.23 7.64 9.13
N THR A 107 3.85 8.48 8.18
CA THR A 107 4.53 8.56 6.88
C THR A 107 5.98 9.00 7.02
N ALA A 108 6.26 10.09 7.74
CA ALA A 108 7.63 10.58 7.92
C ALA A 108 8.52 9.52 8.59
N LEU A 109 8.01 8.89 9.65
CA LEU A 109 8.69 7.82 10.36
C LEU A 109 9.07 6.65 9.42
N GLN A 110 8.13 6.20 8.58
CA GLN A 110 8.38 5.14 7.60
C GLN A 110 9.49 5.51 6.61
N LYS A 111 9.51 6.76 6.11
CA LYS A 111 10.49 7.20 5.11
C LYS A 111 11.90 7.29 5.69
N ILE A 112 12.03 7.84 6.89
CA ILE A 112 13.30 7.91 7.62
C ILE A 112 13.79 6.49 7.94
N ALA A 113 12.91 5.62 8.44
CA ALA A 113 13.27 4.23 8.74
C ALA A 113 13.74 3.45 7.51
N VAL A 114 13.08 3.61 6.36
CA VAL A 114 13.53 3.01 5.10
C VAL A 114 14.90 3.52 4.67
N ASP A 115 15.18 4.81 4.86
CA ASP A 115 16.50 5.37 4.55
C ASP A 115 17.58 4.68 5.39
N ILE A 116 17.33 4.53 6.69
CA ILE A 116 18.22 3.84 7.64
C ILE A 116 18.44 2.37 7.24
N ILE A 117 17.37 1.64 6.88
CA ILE A 117 17.50 0.24 6.43
C ILE A 117 18.45 0.16 5.24
N LYS A 118 18.32 1.07 4.27
CA LYS A 118 19.15 1.06 3.06
C LYS A 118 20.58 1.51 3.30
N THR A 119 20.79 2.59 4.06
CA THR A 119 22.14 3.12 4.31
C THR A 119 22.97 2.20 5.20
N GLN A 120 22.33 1.56 6.18
CA GLN A 120 22.99 0.61 7.09
C GLN A 120 22.97 -0.84 6.58
N ASN A 121 22.37 -1.08 5.40
CA ASN A 121 22.20 -2.39 4.79
C ASN A 121 21.61 -3.43 5.77
N LEU A 122 20.53 -3.04 6.46
CA LEU A 122 19.84 -3.92 7.39
C LEU A 122 19.04 -4.96 6.61
N ASN A 123 19.13 -6.23 7.02
CA ASN A 123 18.33 -7.31 6.44
C ASN A 123 16.88 -7.23 6.93
N LEU A 124 16.13 -6.26 6.42
CA LEU A 124 14.73 -5.99 6.73
C LEU A 124 13.92 -5.76 5.45
N PRO A 125 12.66 -6.22 5.39
CA PRO A 125 11.79 -5.98 4.25
C PRO A 125 11.48 -4.50 4.06
N ILE A 126 11.67 -4.03 2.82
CA ILE A 126 11.23 -2.72 2.35
C ILE A 126 10.15 -2.96 1.29
N LEU A 127 8.93 -2.51 1.56
CA LEU A 127 7.77 -2.75 0.71
C LEU A 127 7.44 -1.49 -0.12
N ASN A 128 7.30 -1.61 -1.43
CA ASN A 128 6.74 -0.54 -2.26
C ASN A 128 5.22 -0.50 -2.10
N PHE A 129 4.73 0.48 -1.35
CA PHE A 129 3.31 0.65 -0.98
C PHE A 129 2.72 1.92 -1.62
N HIS A 130 1.52 2.40 -1.21
CA HIS A 130 0.82 3.51 -1.87
C HIS A 130 1.61 4.82 -1.98
N TYR A 131 2.49 5.10 -1.02
CA TYR A 131 3.24 6.35 -0.91
C TYR A 131 4.75 6.16 -1.06
N GLY A 132 5.18 5.10 -1.74
CA GLY A 132 6.58 4.73 -1.94
C GLY A 132 7.01 3.60 -1.02
N MET A 133 8.31 3.50 -0.78
CA MET A 133 8.89 2.47 0.06
C MET A 133 8.54 2.67 1.55
N THR A 134 8.09 1.62 2.22
CA THR A 134 7.78 1.58 3.65
C THR A 134 8.48 0.37 4.30
N THR A 135 8.55 0.34 5.62
CA THR A 135 8.85 -0.90 6.34
C THR A 135 7.66 -1.86 6.25
N CYS A 136 7.80 -3.09 6.75
CA CYS A 136 6.71 -4.04 6.81
C CYS A 136 5.65 -3.78 7.90
N ALA A 137 5.88 -2.81 8.79
CA ALA A 137 5.03 -2.57 9.95
C ALA A 137 4.62 -1.09 10.07
N SER A 138 3.40 -0.82 10.50
CA SER A 138 2.98 0.50 10.98
C SER A 138 3.25 0.63 12.47
N PHE A 139 3.85 1.74 12.90
CA PHE A 139 4.08 2.00 14.32
C PHE A 139 2.93 2.79 14.96
N ASP A 140 2.63 2.49 16.22
CA ASP A 140 1.71 3.24 17.08
C ASP A 140 2.27 3.26 18.51
N SER A 141 2.73 4.44 18.95
CA SER A 141 3.32 4.65 20.27
C SER A 141 2.34 4.48 21.43
N ASN A 142 1.03 4.47 21.17
CA ASN A 142 0.01 4.24 22.19
C ASN A 142 -0.27 2.77 22.44
N ASN A 143 0.24 1.87 21.59
CA ASN A 143 -0.02 0.43 21.69
C ASN A 143 0.94 -0.27 22.66
N LYS A 144 0.70 -0.10 23.96
CA LYS A 144 1.54 -0.66 25.02
C LYS A 144 1.70 -2.18 24.93
N ASP A 145 0.63 -2.90 24.63
CA ASP A 145 0.62 -4.37 24.52
C ASP A 145 1.66 -4.86 23.49
N ILE A 146 1.78 -4.17 22.35
CA ILE A 146 2.78 -4.50 21.32
C ILE A 146 4.18 -4.03 21.72
N LEU A 147 4.30 -2.83 22.29
CA LEU A 147 5.60 -2.26 22.66
C LEU A 147 6.32 -3.06 23.76
N GLU A 148 5.58 -3.69 24.67
CA GLU A 148 6.14 -4.58 25.70
C GLU A 148 6.81 -5.83 25.11
N LEU A 149 6.41 -6.24 23.90
CA LEU A 149 6.96 -7.40 23.20
C LEU A 149 8.18 -7.04 22.34
N VAL A 150 8.47 -5.75 22.14
CA VAL A 150 9.61 -5.26 21.37
C VAL A 150 10.87 -5.29 22.23
N THR A 151 11.72 -6.28 21.98
CA THR A 151 13.02 -6.44 22.64
C THR A 151 14.15 -5.93 21.76
N GLU A 152 15.34 -5.75 22.34
CA GLU A 152 16.51 -5.29 21.61
C GLU A 152 16.99 -6.35 20.59
N PRO A 153 17.09 -6.02 19.29
CA PRO A 153 17.61 -6.95 18.28
C PRO A 153 19.14 -6.99 18.30
N LYS A 154 19.73 -8.03 17.70
CA LYS A 154 21.20 -8.21 17.61
C LYS A 154 21.90 -7.03 16.93
N GLU A 155 21.25 -6.40 15.96
CA GLU A 155 21.77 -5.29 15.15
C GLU A 155 21.45 -3.90 15.74
N LYS A 156 21.10 -3.83 17.03
CA LYS A 156 20.80 -2.58 17.74
C LYS A 156 21.83 -1.47 17.45
N GLU A 157 23.13 -1.75 17.55
CA GLU A 157 24.16 -0.74 17.34
C GLU A 157 24.13 -0.14 15.93
N LYS A 158 23.92 -0.97 14.89
CA LYS A 158 23.76 -0.49 13.50
C LYS A 158 22.51 0.38 13.34
N ILE A 159 21.42 -0.02 13.98
CA ILE A 159 20.17 0.76 13.98
C ILE A 159 20.42 2.13 14.62
N LEU A 160 21.04 2.16 15.80
CA LEU A 160 21.33 3.40 16.52
C LEU A 160 22.30 4.31 15.76
N GLU A 161 23.31 3.74 15.09
CA GLU A 161 24.22 4.46 14.21
C GLU A 161 23.48 5.09 13.03
N GLY A 162 22.64 4.34 12.32
CA GLY A 162 21.83 4.86 11.23
C GLY A 162 20.87 5.97 11.66
N ILE A 163 20.26 5.86 12.84
CA ILE A 163 19.42 6.92 13.42
C ILE A 163 20.24 8.19 13.67
N LYS A 164 21.44 8.05 14.24
CA LYS A 164 22.34 9.18 14.48
C LYS A 164 22.78 9.87 13.20
N GLU A 165 22.99 9.12 12.12
CA GLU A 165 23.27 9.69 10.79
C GLU A 165 22.06 10.43 10.22
N ALA A 166 20.87 9.81 10.28
CA ALA A 166 19.63 10.40 9.78
C ALA A 166 19.29 11.72 10.50
N LEU A 167 19.51 11.81 11.81
CA LEU A 167 19.28 13.02 12.61
C LEU A 167 20.18 14.20 12.23
N LYS A 168 21.38 13.90 11.69
CA LYS A 168 22.34 14.90 11.19
C LYS A 168 22.05 15.34 9.76
N ASP A 169 21.37 14.51 8.98
CA ASP A 169 21.03 14.83 7.60
C ASP A 169 19.95 15.91 7.53
N LYS A 170 20.34 17.11 7.07
CA LYS A 170 19.43 18.26 6.95
C LYS A 170 18.31 18.06 5.93
N ARG A 171 18.38 17.02 5.09
CA ARG A 171 17.33 16.66 4.14
C ARG A 171 16.15 15.97 4.83
N HIS A 172 16.38 15.37 6.00
CA HIS A 172 15.33 14.83 6.85
C HIS A 172 14.85 15.92 7.82
N ASP A 173 13.63 16.39 7.62
CA ASP A 173 13.00 17.43 8.45
C ASP A 173 11.76 16.92 9.21
N GLY A 174 11.40 15.65 9.02
CA GLY A 174 10.26 15.01 9.69
C GLY A 174 8.90 15.39 9.09
N ILE A 175 8.86 16.19 8.01
CA ILE A 175 7.62 16.59 7.35
C ILE A 175 7.25 15.55 6.29
N ALA A 176 6.15 14.84 6.52
CA ALA A 176 5.69 13.70 5.70
C ALA A 176 5.83 13.89 4.17
N TYR A 177 5.38 15.03 3.65
CA TYR A 177 5.44 15.32 2.21
C TYR A 177 6.87 15.47 1.69
N ARG A 178 7.74 16.16 2.42
CA ARG A 178 9.15 16.37 2.03
C ARG A 178 9.94 15.07 2.13
N GLU A 179 9.67 14.27 3.16
CA GLU A 179 10.23 12.93 3.30
C GLU A 179 9.84 11.99 2.14
N ARG A 180 8.59 12.08 1.64
CA ARG A 180 8.18 11.35 0.41
C ARG A 180 8.98 11.80 -0.80
N LEU A 181 9.06 13.12 -1.04
CA LEU A 181 9.80 13.65 -2.19
C LEU A 181 11.29 13.31 -2.13
N TYR A 182 11.90 13.41 -0.95
CA TYR A 182 13.28 12.99 -0.73
C TYR A 182 13.47 11.52 -1.12
N GLN A 183 12.58 10.63 -0.65
CA GLN A 183 12.63 9.21 -1.00
C GLN A 183 12.49 9.00 -2.51
N TYR A 184 11.52 9.65 -3.16
CA TYR A 184 11.29 9.49 -4.60
C TYR A 184 12.52 9.90 -5.42
N ASN A 185 13.12 11.04 -5.08
CA ASN A 185 14.29 11.55 -5.78
C ASN A 185 15.55 10.70 -5.50
N LYS A 186 15.81 10.35 -4.23
CA LYS A 186 16.99 9.58 -3.83
C LYS A 186 16.99 8.17 -4.43
N TYR A 187 15.82 7.53 -4.49
CA TYR A 187 15.68 6.15 -4.95
C TYR A 187 15.09 6.01 -6.34
N LYS A 188 15.07 7.10 -7.14
CA LYS A 188 14.60 7.12 -8.53
C LYS A 188 13.23 6.46 -8.70
N MET A 189 12.27 6.87 -7.89
CA MET A 189 10.89 6.37 -7.91
C MET A 189 10.02 7.23 -8.83
N ASP A 190 10.41 7.35 -10.11
CA ASP A 190 9.82 8.32 -11.04
C ASP A 190 8.31 8.10 -11.25
N PHE A 191 7.85 6.84 -11.25
CA PHE A 191 6.42 6.50 -11.31
C PHE A 191 5.62 7.05 -10.12
N TYR A 192 6.20 7.01 -8.92
CA TYR A 192 5.59 7.56 -7.72
C TYR A 192 5.56 9.09 -7.74
N LEU A 193 6.63 9.71 -8.24
CA LEU A 193 6.71 11.15 -8.39
C LEU A 193 5.67 11.66 -9.41
N ALA A 194 5.53 10.99 -10.55
CA ALA A 194 4.49 11.28 -11.54
C ALA A 194 3.09 11.17 -10.94
N LYS A 195 2.82 10.09 -10.18
CA LYS A 195 1.53 9.93 -9.47
C LYS A 195 1.29 11.02 -8.41
N GLU A 196 2.32 11.44 -7.67
CA GLU A 196 2.21 12.53 -6.68
C GLU A 196 1.86 13.86 -7.38
N ASN A 197 2.48 14.16 -8.53
CA ASN A 197 2.15 15.35 -9.32
C ASN A 197 0.70 15.32 -9.84
N LEU A 198 0.26 14.17 -10.35
CA LEU A 198 -1.13 13.97 -10.75
C LEU A 198 -2.11 14.16 -9.57
N THR A 199 -1.79 13.64 -8.40
CA THR A 199 -2.61 13.81 -7.18
C THR A 199 -2.73 15.29 -6.78
N LYS A 200 -1.63 16.07 -6.88
CA LYS A 200 -1.66 17.51 -6.59
C LYS A 200 -2.56 18.28 -7.54
N LEU A 201 -2.57 17.91 -8.82
CA LEU A 201 -3.43 18.54 -9.81
C LEU A 201 -4.91 18.37 -9.43
N PHE A 202 -5.34 17.16 -9.06
CA PHE A 202 -6.71 16.92 -8.57
C PHE A 202 -7.06 17.80 -7.35
N ILE A 203 -6.16 17.91 -6.37
CA ILE A 203 -6.36 18.75 -5.17
C ILE A 203 -6.48 20.25 -5.53
N LEU A 204 -5.70 20.72 -6.51
CA LEU A 204 -5.73 22.11 -6.94
C LEU A 204 -7.02 22.44 -7.69
N TYR A 205 -7.53 21.50 -8.49
CA TYR A 205 -8.80 21.65 -9.18
C TYR A 205 -9.97 21.78 -8.21
N GLU A 206 -10.06 20.89 -7.22
CA GLU A 206 -11.11 20.94 -6.18
C GLU A 206 -11.19 22.29 -5.45
N LYS A 207 -10.07 23.02 -5.37
CA LYS A 207 -9.99 24.34 -4.71
C LYS A 207 -10.29 25.51 -5.64
N ASP A 208 -10.11 25.34 -6.95
CA ASP A 208 -10.22 26.40 -7.94
C ASP A 208 -10.67 25.83 -9.30
N ASN A 209 -11.98 25.57 -9.42
CA ASN A 209 -12.66 25.03 -10.60
C ASN A 209 -12.56 25.93 -11.87
N SER A 210 -11.76 27.01 -11.85
CA SER A 210 -11.72 28.02 -12.92
C SER A 210 -10.52 27.92 -13.87
N LYS A 211 -9.60 26.96 -13.65
CA LYS A 211 -8.36 26.86 -14.42
C LYS A 211 -8.59 26.34 -15.84
N LYS A 212 -8.68 27.28 -16.80
CA LYS A 212 -8.70 26.99 -18.25
C LYS A 212 -7.55 26.09 -18.75
N THR A 213 -6.42 26.01 -18.03
CA THR A 213 -5.26 25.17 -18.37
C THR A 213 -5.25 23.79 -17.72
N PHE A 214 -6.13 23.54 -16.74
CA PHE A 214 -6.10 22.33 -15.91
C PHE A 214 -6.15 21.05 -16.72
N LYS A 215 -7.00 21.00 -17.75
CA LYS A 215 -7.15 19.84 -18.63
C LYS A 215 -5.86 19.49 -19.38
N ASN A 216 -5.15 20.50 -19.88
CA ASN A 216 -3.87 20.28 -20.57
C ASN A 216 -2.79 19.81 -19.57
N GLU A 217 -2.74 20.41 -18.38
CA GLU A 217 -1.84 19.98 -17.30
C GLU A 217 -2.13 18.53 -16.87
N LEU A 218 -3.42 18.17 -16.74
CA LEU A 218 -3.85 16.83 -16.38
C LEU A 218 -3.47 15.80 -17.45
N ARG A 219 -3.70 16.10 -18.73
CA ARG A 219 -3.31 15.23 -19.85
C ARG A 219 -1.80 15.03 -19.90
N GLN A 220 -1.02 16.08 -19.67
CA GLN A 220 0.43 16.01 -19.59
C GLN A 220 0.88 15.14 -18.41
N ALA A 221 0.30 15.32 -17.22
CA ALA A 221 0.63 14.52 -16.05
C ALA A 221 0.27 13.03 -16.23
N ILE A 222 -0.80 12.72 -16.95
CA ILE A 222 -1.18 11.34 -17.31
C ILE A 222 -0.18 10.75 -18.30
N LEU A 223 0.26 11.53 -19.30
CA LEU A 223 1.31 11.10 -20.21
C LEU A 223 2.61 10.82 -19.47
N GLU A 224 3.02 11.71 -18.57
CA GLU A 224 4.20 11.51 -17.72
C GLU A 224 4.08 10.26 -16.84
N LEU A 225 2.90 9.98 -16.29
CA LEU A 225 2.63 8.74 -15.56
C LEU A 225 2.85 7.51 -16.46
N SER A 226 2.38 7.57 -17.71
CA SER A 226 2.55 6.49 -18.70
C SER A 226 4.02 6.27 -19.09
N LEU A 227 4.76 7.35 -19.34
CA LEU A 227 6.19 7.28 -19.69
C LEU A 227 7.04 6.70 -18.56
N ASN A 228 6.62 6.88 -17.30
CA ASN A 228 7.31 6.35 -16.13
C ASN A 228 6.76 4.99 -15.68
N TYR A 229 5.92 4.31 -16.47
CA TYR A 229 5.38 3.01 -16.11
C TYR A 229 6.50 1.97 -15.94
N PRO A 230 6.61 1.29 -14.79
CA PRO A 230 7.76 0.43 -14.52
C PRO A 230 7.59 -0.94 -15.18
N ILE A 231 8.63 -1.39 -15.90
CA ILE A 231 8.67 -2.70 -16.61
C ILE A 231 8.32 -3.88 -15.69
N LYS A 232 8.71 -3.82 -14.40
CA LYS A 232 8.41 -4.87 -13.40
C LYS A 232 6.92 -5.09 -13.12
N LEU A 233 6.04 -4.25 -13.68
CA LEU A 233 4.59 -4.33 -13.58
C LEU A 233 3.92 -4.79 -14.89
N ASP A 234 4.69 -5.26 -15.88
CA ASP A 234 4.22 -5.77 -17.17
C ASP A 234 2.89 -6.53 -17.15
N LYS A 235 2.67 -7.41 -16.17
CA LYS A 235 1.43 -8.18 -16.02
C LYS A 235 0.15 -7.34 -15.83
N PHE A 236 0.27 -6.08 -15.45
CA PHE A 236 -0.84 -5.12 -15.32
C PHE A 236 -0.81 -4.03 -16.39
N TYR A 237 0.04 -4.16 -17.41
CA TYR A 237 0.19 -3.14 -18.43
C TYR A 237 -1.12 -2.90 -19.19
N PHE A 238 -1.88 -3.96 -19.49
CA PHE A 238 -3.17 -3.84 -20.18
C PHE A 238 -4.20 -3.05 -19.35
N ASP A 239 -4.27 -3.29 -18.05
CA ASP A 239 -5.16 -2.53 -17.16
C ASP A 239 -4.75 -1.07 -17.10
N PHE A 240 -3.45 -0.83 -16.96
CA PHE A 240 -2.90 0.52 -16.96
C PHE A 240 -3.15 1.25 -18.28
N GLU A 241 -2.92 0.61 -19.43
CA GLU A 241 -3.15 1.16 -20.76
C GLU A 241 -4.64 1.48 -20.96
N ARG A 242 -5.55 0.60 -20.55
CA ARG A 242 -7.00 0.88 -20.56
C ARG A 242 -7.33 2.15 -19.78
N PHE A 243 -6.79 2.30 -18.57
CA PHE A 243 -6.97 3.52 -17.79
C PHE A 243 -6.46 4.76 -18.54
N ILE A 244 -5.24 4.72 -19.08
CA ILE A 244 -4.63 5.85 -19.81
C ILE A 244 -5.48 6.20 -21.03
N ARG A 245 -5.84 5.22 -21.86
CA ARG A 245 -6.61 5.42 -23.09
C ARG A 245 -7.97 6.06 -22.82
N ASN A 246 -8.76 5.46 -21.93
CA ASN A 246 -10.10 5.96 -21.64
C ASN A 246 -10.05 7.36 -21.01
N THR A 247 -9.08 7.60 -20.13
CA THR A 247 -8.89 8.94 -19.56
C THR A 247 -8.52 9.97 -20.63
N GLN A 248 -7.66 9.63 -21.59
CA GLN A 248 -7.31 10.56 -22.67
C GLN A 248 -8.51 10.85 -23.59
N ILE A 249 -9.38 9.86 -23.86
CA ILE A 249 -10.63 10.06 -24.62
C ILE A 249 -11.53 11.04 -23.88
N ILE A 250 -11.78 10.80 -22.59
CA ILE A 250 -12.61 11.67 -21.73
C ILE A 250 -12.03 13.08 -21.72
N LEU A 251 -10.75 13.25 -21.42
CA LEU A 251 -10.07 14.54 -21.44
C LEU A 251 -9.88 15.14 -22.84
N SER A 252 -10.36 14.52 -23.90
CA SER A 252 -10.41 15.13 -25.24
C SER A 252 -11.78 15.69 -25.61
N ASN A 253 -12.84 15.26 -24.93
CA ASN A 253 -14.18 15.76 -25.18
C ASN A 253 -14.34 17.19 -24.68
N LYS A 254 -14.99 18.08 -25.45
CA LYS A 254 -15.31 19.46 -25.03
C LYS A 254 -16.18 19.53 -23.77
N LYS A 255 -17.00 18.52 -23.47
CA LYS A 255 -17.88 18.46 -22.27
C LYS A 255 -17.20 17.85 -21.03
N SER A 256 -15.92 17.47 -21.12
CA SER A 256 -15.24 16.70 -20.06
C SER A 256 -15.01 17.45 -18.74
N ASP A 257 -15.37 18.73 -18.66
CA ASP A 257 -15.14 19.58 -17.48
C ASP A 257 -16.22 19.34 -16.39
N GLU A 258 -17.15 18.42 -16.64
CA GLU A 258 -18.09 17.94 -15.63
C GLU A 258 -17.33 17.28 -14.46
N VAL A 259 -17.64 17.75 -13.24
CA VAL A 259 -17.03 17.28 -11.99
C VAL A 259 -17.11 15.75 -11.85
N ASP A 260 -18.21 15.16 -12.32
CA ASP A 260 -18.46 13.72 -12.24
C ASP A 260 -17.43 12.91 -13.05
N ASN A 261 -17.04 13.39 -14.24
CA ASN A 261 -16.03 12.72 -15.07
C ASN A 261 -14.65 12.70 -14.40
N LEU A 262 -14.27 13.80 -13.72
CA LEU A 262 -12.99 13.89 -13.02
C LEU A 262 -12.94 13.02 -11.77
N GLU A 263 -14.05 12.93 -11.03
CA GLU A 263 -14.14 12.02 -9.89
C GLU A 263 -14.06 10.55 -10.32
N ILE A 264 -14.64 10.17 -11.45
CA ILE A 264 -14.52 8.80 -11.99
C ILE A 264 -13.08 8.50 -12.43
N ILE A 265 -12.39 9.43 -13.10
CA ILE A 265 -10.97 9.29 -13.44
C ILE A 265 -10.12 9.11 -12.17
N LYS A 266 -10.32 9.98 -11.19
CA LYS A 266 -9.58 9.95 -9.91
C LYS A 266 -9.86 8.67 -9.12
N GLY A 267 -11.12 8.24 -9.06
CA GLY A 267 -11.54 6.98 -8.42
C GLY A 267 -10.87 5.77 -9.09
N THR A 268 -10.88 5.72 -10.42
CA THR A 268 -10.23 4.66 -11.19
C THR A 268 -8.71 4.63 -10.96
N LEU A 269 -8.06 5.80 -10.95
CA LEU A 269 -6.64 5.91 -10.63
C LEU A 269 -6.32 5.38 -9.23
N ILE A 270 -7.15 5.69 -8.23
CA ILE A 270 -6.96 5.23 -6.85
C ILE A 270 -7.02 3.71 -6.79
N GLN A 271 -8.02 3.08 -7.42
CA GLN A 271 -8.16 1.63 -7.41
C GLN A 271 -7.04 0.93 -8.19
N LEU A 272 -6.67 1.47 -9.36
CA LEU A 272 -5.54 0.97 -10.14
C LEU A 272 -4.25 1.03 -9.32
N TRP A 273 -3.98 2.17 -8.68
CA TRP A 273 -2.80 2.37 -7.86
C TRP A 273 -2.75 1.41 -6.67
N ASP A 274 -3.88 1.20 -6.00
CA ASP A 274 -4.02 0.27 -4.89
C ASP A 274 -3.74 -1.18 -5.33
N LYS A 275 -4.26 -1.61 -6.49
CA LYS A 275 -3.96 -2.91 -7.11
C LYS A 275 -2.47 -3.06 -7.44
N LEU A 276 -1.86 -2.07 -8.11
CA LEU A 276 -0.44 -2.10 -8.49
C LEU A 276 0.49 -2.15 -7.27
N THR A 277 0.23 -1.31 -6.26
CA THR A 277 1.08 -1.22 -5.07
C THR A 277 0.89 -2.39 -4.11
N ALA A 278 -0.31 -2.98 -4.05
CA ALA A 278 -0.49 -4.27 -3.39
C ALA A 278 0.43 -5.32 -4.02
N PHE A 279 0.43 -5.44 -5.36
CA PHE A 279 1.30 -6.40 -6.03
C PHE A 279 2.78 -6.18 -5.70
N THR A 280 3.29 -4.96 -5.82
CA THR A 280 4.69 -4.69 -5.51
C THR A 280 5.02 -5.00 -4.06
N SER A 281 4.14 -4.63 -3.11
CA SER A 281 4.35 -4.93 -1.69
C SER A 281 4.43 -6.43 -1.41
N PHE A 282 3.56 -7.25 -2.01
CA PHE A 282 3.66 -8.70 -1.86
C PHE A 282 4.92 -9.26 -2.51
N LYS A 283 5.29 -8.79 -3.70
CA LYS A 283 6.53 -9.21 -4.37
C LYS A 283 7.77 -8.88 -3.53
N ASP A 284 7.83 -7.67 -2.98
CA ASP A 284 8.94 -7.22 -2.13
C ASP A 284 8.96 -7.98 -0.79
N ALA A 285 7.80 -8.41 -0.29
CA ALA A 285 7.71 -9.20 0.94
C ALA A 285 8.16 -10.66 0.77
N GLU A 286 7.99 -11.23 -0.42
CA GLU A 286 8.09 -12.67 -0.67
C GLU A 286 9.45 -13.26 -0.26
N GLU A 287 10.55 -12.54 -0.49
CA GLU A 287 11.91 -13.00 -0.18
C GLU A 287 12.19 -13.13 1.33
N PHE A 288 11.38 -12.48 2.16
CA PHE A 288 11.50 -12.48 3.62
C PHE A 288 10.50 -13.43 4.32
N ILE A 289 9.74 -14.21 3.55
CA ILE A 289 8.79 -15.19 4.09
C ILE A 289 9.48 -16.54 4.23
N ASP A 290 9.50 -17.06 5.46
CA ASP A 290 10.03 -18.39 5.77
C ASP A 290 9.31 -19.49 4.95
N ASN A 291 10.05 -20.53 4.57
CA ASN A 291 9.56 -21.60 3.68
C ASN A 291 8.29 -22.28 4.22
N ASP A 292 8.19 -22.51 5.53
CA ASP A 292 7.02 -23.11 6.19
C ASP A 292 5.80 -22.17 6.21
N LYS A 293 5.97 -20.89 5.90
CA LYS A 293 4.92 -19.86 5.82
C LYS A 293 4.52 -19.47 4.40
N LYS A 294 5.20 -19.99 3.38
CA LYS A 294 4.91 -19.68 1.96
C LYS A 294 3.47 -19.95 1.58
N GLN A 295 2.89 -21.09 1.98
CA GLN A 295 1.49 -21.40 1.66
C GLN A 295 0.50 -20.39 2.27
N LEU A 296 0.73 -19.98 3.52
CA LEU A 296 -0.11 -18.97 4.17
C LEU A 296 0.04 -17.60 3.50
N PHE A 297 1.27 -17.22 3.17
CA PHE A 297 1.55 -16.00 2.42
C PHE A 297 0.80 -15.96 1.09
N GLU A 298 0.82 -17.06 0.32
CA GLU A 298 0.12 -17.17 -0.95
C GLU A 298 -1.39 -16.98 -0.81
N GLN A 299 -2.01 -17.60 0.20
CA GLN A 299 -3.45 -17.42 0.45
C GLN A 299 -3.80 -15.97 0.82
N ILE A 300 -3.00 -15.32 1.67
CA ILE A 300 -3.18 -13.91 2.01
C ILE A 300 -3.03 -13.04 0.75
N ARG A 301 -2.05 -13.34 -0.10
CA ARG A 301 -1.79 -12.64 -1.36
C ARG A 301 -2.97 -12.76 -2.31
N GLU A 302 -3.45 -13.97 -2.57
CA GLU A 302 -4.60 -14.23 -3.46
C GLU A 302 -5.87 -13.54 -2.98
N LEU A 303 -6.18 -13.63 -1.68
CA LEU A 303 -7.35 -12.95 -1.11
C LEU A 303 -7.30 -11.43 -1.32
N ASN A 304 -6.13 -10.83 -1.08
CA ASN A 304 -5.95 -9.41 -1.32
C ASN A 304 -6.03 -9.08 -2.82
N TYR A 305 -5.39 -9.84 -3.70
CA TYR A 305 -5.46 -9.58 -5.14
C TYR A 305 -6.87 -9.69 -5.69
N ASN A 306 -7.62 -10.73 -5.32
CA ASN A 306 -9.01 -10.90 -5.77
C ASN A 306 -9.88 -9.73 -5.32
N PHE A 307 -9.72 -9.26 -4.08
CA PHE A 307 -10.46 -8.11 -3.58
C PHE A 307 -10.12 -6.82 -4.35
N LYS A 308 -8.83 -6.57 -4.59
CA LYS A 308 -8.35 -5.39 -5.32
C LYS A 308 -8.75 -5.43 -6.80
N GLU A 309 -8.73 -6.60 -7.40
CA GLU A 309 -9.18 -6.84 -8.78
C GLU A 309 -10.66 -6.49 -8.93
N MET A 310 -11.50 -7.02 -8.04
CA MET A 310 -12.93 -6.78 -8.06
C MET A 310 -13.25 -5.29 -7.92
N ASN A 311 -12.58 -4.59 -6.99
CA ASN A 311 -12.77 -3.15 -6.84
C ASN A 311 -12.31 -2.38 -8.09
N TYR A 312 -11.13 -2.69 -8.63
CA TYR A 312 -10.64 -2.04 -9.84
C TYR A 312 -11.58 -2.22 -11.04
N LYS A 313 -12.09 -3.45 -11.22
CA LYS A 313 -12.96 -3.80 -12.33
C LYS A 313 -14.21 -2.91 -12.40
N ILE A 314 -14.84 -2.63 -11.26
CA ILE A 314 -16.02 -1.76 -11.19
C ILE A 314 -15.71 -0.36 -11.75
N TYR A 315 -14.60 0.22 -11.32
CA TYR A 315 -14.23 1.59 -11.72
C TYR A 315 -13.75 1.68 -13.17
N ILE A 316 -12.99 0.69 -13.65
CA ILE A 316 -12.53 0.72 -15.04
C ILE A 316 -13.68 0.51 -16.02
N GLU A 317 -14.68 -0.31 -15.69
CA GLU A 317 -15.89 -0.49 -16.51
C GLU A 317 -16.73 0.80 -16.57
N GLU A 318 -16.84 1.53 -15.47
CA GLU A 318 -17.49 2.84 -15.44
C GLU A 318 -16.74 3.87 -16.30
N LEU A 319 -15.41 3.91 -16.19
CA LEU A 319 -14.56 4.77 -17.02
C LEU A 319 -14.65 4.41 -18.51
N GLU A 320 -14.71 3.12 -18.85
CA GLU A 320 -14.89 2.62 -20.22
C GLU A 320 -16.26 3.01 -20.78
N SER A 321 -17.33 2.86 -20.00
CA SER A 321 -18.69 3.27 -20.37
C SER A 321 -18.76 4.77 -20.69
N LEU A 322 -18.15 5.61 -19.83
CA LEU A 322 -18.04 7.04 -20.09
C LEU A 322 -17.30 7.34 -21.39
N ALA A 323 -16.14 6.71 -21.61
CA ALA A 323 -15.35 6.91 -22.81
C ALA A 323 -16.10 6.48 -24.08
N GLN A 324 -16.86 5.39 -24.03
CA GLN A 324 -17.68 4.91 -25.16
C GLN A 324 -18.89 5.80 -25.45
N GLY A 325 -19.44 6.47 -24.44
CA GLY A 325 -20.53 7.44 -24.60
C GLY A 325 -20.11 8.74 -25.28
N ILE A 326 -18.81 8.97 -25.50
CA ILE A 326 -18.29 10.18 -26.14
C ILE A 326 -18.33 10.01 -27.66
N ASN A 327 -19.07 10.89 -28.33
CA ASN A 327 -19.10 10.95 -29.77
C ASN A 327 -17.70 11.29 -30.32
N PRO A 328 -17.12 10.46 -31.23
CA PRO A 328 -15.81 10.72 -31.83
C PRO A 328 -15.68 12.11 -32.49
N PHE A 329 -16.78 12.68 -32.97
CA PHE A 329 -16.83 14.01 -33.58
C PHE A 329 -16.74 15.16 -32.57
N GLU A 330 -16.92 14.90 -31.27
CA GLU A 330 -16.76 15.88 -30.18
C GLU A 330 -15.33 15.93 -29.60
N ILE A 331 -14.44 15.05 -30.07
CA ILE A 331 -13.03 14.97 -29.63
C ILE A 331 -12.22 16.12 -30.25
N ASN A 332 -11.59 16.93 -29.39
CA ASN A 332 -10.66 17.97 -29.81
C ASN A 332 -9.34 17.33 -30.25
N LEU A 333 -9.23 16.94 -31.52
CA LEU A 333 -7.99 16.48 -32.13
C LEU A 333 -7.04 17.67 -32.33
N PRO A 334 -5.72 17.50 -32.16
CA PRO A 334 -4.76 18.55 -32.50
C PRO A 334 -4.97 18.99 -33.95
N VAL A 335 -5.11 20.29 -34.19
CA VAL A 335 -5.44 20.84 -35.52
C VAL A 335 -4.18 20.80 -36.39
N GLY A 336 -3.83 19.63 -36.89
CA GLY A 336 -2.82 19.40 -37.93
C GLY A 336 -3.44 18.69 -39.14
N ASP A 337 -2.79 18.76 -40.29
CA ASP A 337 -3.32 18.20 -41.55
C ASP A 337 -3.65 16.70 -41.44
N SER A 338 -2.86 15.94 -40.66
CA SER A 338 -3.09 14.53 -40.37
C SER A 338 -4.38 14.26 -39.59
N SER A 339 -4.82 15.20 -38.73
CA SER A 339 -6.07 15.05 -37.96
C SER A 339 -7.31 15.35 -38.79
N LYS A 340 -7.20 16.22 -39.80
CA LYS A 340 -8.27 16.41 -40.79
C LYS A 340 -8.45 15.16 -41.65
N GLU A 341 -7.35 14.50 -41.99
CA GLU A 341 -7.36 13.27 -42.78
C GLU A 341 -7.96 12.09 -42.02
N ILE A 342 -7.65 11.97 -40.71
CA ILE A 342 -8.30 10.98 -39.83
C ILE A 342 -9.80 11.25 -39.66
N GLN A 343 -10.21 12.52 -39.48
CA GLN A 343 -11.63 12.87 -39.41
C GLN A 343 -12.36 12.55 -40.72
N ARG A 344 -11.72 12.81 -41.86
CA ARG A 344 -12.27 12.50 -43.18
C ARG A 344 -12.45 10.99 -43.39
N LEU A 345 -11.47 10.18 -43.00
CA LEU A 345 -11.54 8.71 -43.08
C LEU A 345 -12.63 8.12 -42.18
N ILE A 346 -12.87 8.71 -41.00
CA ILE A 346 -13.96 8.29 -40.10
C ILE A 346 -15.34 8.63 -40.70
N ILE A 347 -15.49 9.80 -41.34
CA ILE A 347 -16.74 10.22 -42.00
C ILE A 347 -17.00 9.34 -43.23
N GLU A 348 -16.00 9.14 -44.09
CA GLU A 348 -16.11 8.30 -45.30
C GLU A 348 -16.41 6.83 -44.95
N GLY A 349 -15.92 6.33 -43.81
CA GLY A 349 -16.25 4.99 -43.31
C GLY A 349 -17.70 4.85 -42.81
N LEU A 350 -18.26 5.89 -42.19
CA LEU A 350 -19.63 5.90 -41.67
C LEU A 350 -20.70 6.13 -42.75
N GLU A 351 -20.34 6.72 -43.90
CA GLU A 351 -21.23 6.84 -45.06
C GLU A 351 -21.23 5.58 -45.96
N SER A 352 -20.38 4.60 -45.65
CA SER A 352 -20.22 3.36 -46.41
C SER A 352 -20.86 2.12 -45.77
N GLU A 353 -21.56 2.29 -44.64
CA GLU A 353 -22.60 1.37 -44.13
C GLU A 353 -23.99 1.92 -44.46
#